data_AF-A0A1F8MZ80-F1
#
_entry.id   AF-A0A1F8MZ80-F1
#
_cell.length_a   1.000
_cell.length_b   1.000
_cell.length_c   1.000
_cell.angle_alpha   90.00
_cell.angle_beta   90.00
_cell.angle_gamma   90.00
#
_symmetry.space_group_name_H-M   'P 1'
#
loop_
_entity.id
_entity.type
_entity.pdbx_description
1 polymer ?
#
loop_
_entity_poly.entity_id
_entity_poly.type
_entity_poly.pdbx_seq_one_letter_code
_entity_poly.pdbx_strand_id
1 'polypeptide(L)'
;MVGKRGRQGFREMVAARRASLLRFGLEAEKRSYLSQAIETYQYLLNQYPDSEEGRRAKLRLRELGSASQGQRPETYGQSGLQGNRRS
;
A
#
# COMPACT_ATOMS: atom_id res chain seq x y z
N MET A 1 -21.42 -27.63 -14.33
CA MET A 1 -20.03 -27.30 -13.92
C MET A 1 -19.79 -25.80 -14.09
N VAL A 2 -19.92 -25.00 -13.03
CA VAL A 2 -19.77 -23.54 -13.12
C VAL A 2 -18.30 -23.20 -13.30
N GLY A 3 -17.96 -22.65 -14.47
CA GLY A 3 -16.61 -22.42 -14.94
C GLY A 3 -15.76 -21.58 -13.98
N LYS A 4 -14.67 -22.17 -13.47
CA LYS A 4 -13.67 -21.48 -12.65
C LYS A 4 -12.98 -20.29 -13.36
N ARG A 5 -13.17 -20.15 -14.69
CA ARG A 5 -12.58 -19.10 -15.54
C ARG A 5 -12.98 -17.67 -15.17
N GLY A 6 -14.25 -17.42 -14.81
CA GLY A 6 -14.72 -16.05 -14.53
C GLY A 6 -14.14 -15.44 -13.24
N ARG A 7 -13.91 -16.27 -12.21
CA ARG A 7 -13.36 -15.82 -10.93
C ARG A 7 -11.84 -15.62 -10.97
N GLN A 8 -11.14 -16.31 -11.86
CA GLN A 8 -9.69 -16.23 -11.99
C GLN A 8 -9.28 -14.98 -12.77
N GLY A 9 -9.95 -14.68 -13.89
CA GLY A 9 -9.67 -13.49 -14.69
C GLY A 9 -9.89 -12.17 -13.93
N PHE A 10 -10.90 -12.10 -13.06
CA PHE A 10 -11.09 -10.92 -12.21
C PHE A 10 -9.93 -10.76 -11.20
N ARG A 11 -9.51 -11.83 -10.53
CA ARG A 11 -8.38 -11.78 -9.58
C ARG A 11 -7.07 -11.37 -10.28
N GLU A 12 -6.85 -11.86 -11.49
CA GLU A 12 -5.69 -11.49 -12.33
C GLU A 12 -5.74 -10.03 -12.79
N MET A 13 -6.91 -9.52 -13.21
CA MET A 13 -7.06 -8.10 -13.55
C MET A 13 -6.76 -7.18 -12.38
N VAL A 14 -7.22 -7.54 -11.18
CA VAL A 14 -6.92 -6.74 -9.98
C VAL A 14 -5.43 -6.84 -9.64
N ALA A 15 -4.78 -8.00 -9.80
CA ALA A 15 -3.34 -8.15 -9.62
C ALA A 15 -2.53 -7.32 -10.63
N ALA A 16 -2.89 -7.37 -11.91
CA ALA A 16 -2.26 -6.55 -12.95
C ALA A 16 -2.41 -5.05 -12.68
N ARG A 17 -3.60 -4.61 -12.23
CA ARG A 17 -3.84 -3.21 -11.87
C ARG A 17 -2.95 -2.75 -10.71
N ARG A 18 -2.82 -3.57 -9.67
CA ARG A 18 -1.91 -3.33 -8.53
C ARG A 18 -0.45 -3.22 -8.96
N ALA A 19 0.02 -4.17 -9.78
CA ALA A 19 1.38 -4.18 -10.30
C ALA A 19 1.69 -2.93 -11.13
N SER A 20 0.75 -2.50 -11.99
CA SER A 20 0.89 -1.28 -12.79
C SER A 20 0.99 -0.02 -11.94
N LEU A 21 0.16 0.10 -10.90
CA LEU A 21 0.20 1.23 -9.98
C LEU A 21 1.52 1.28 -9.19
N LEU A 22 2.01 0.14 -8.69
CA LEU A 22 3.30 0.07 -8.02
C LEU A 22 4.43 0.53 -8.95
N ARG A 23 4.41 0.06 -10.21
CA ARG A 23 5.43 0.43 -11.19
C ARG A 23 5.39 1.91 -11.54
N PHE A 24 4.19 2.50 -11.64
CA PHE A 24 4.02 3.93 -11.87
C PHE A 24 4.59 4.77 -10.73
N GLY A 25 4.32 4.39 -9.48
CA GLY A 25 4.91 5.05 -8.31
C GLY A 25 6.44 4.99 -8.32
N LEU A 26 7.01 3.83 -8.62
CA LEU A 26 8.47 3.64 -8.68
C LEU A 26 9.12 4.48 -9.80
N GLU A 27 8.43 4.63 -10.92
CA GLU A 27 8.92 5.46 -12.02
C GLU A 27 8.82 6.96 -11.69
N ALA A 28 7.75 7.38 -11.03
CA ALA A 28 7.61 8.74 -10.52
C ALA A 28 8.73 9.09 -9.52
N GLU A 29 9.11 8.16 -8.63
CA GLU A 29 10.28 8.33 -7.74
C GLU A 29 11.57 8.56 -8.53
N LYS A 30 11.84 7.74 -9.55
CA LYS A 30 13.05 7.89 -10.40
C LYS A 30 13.10 9.22 -11.13
N ARG A 31 11.94 9.80 -11.43
CA ARG A 31 11.82 11.10 -12.10
C ARG A 31 11.76 12.27 -11.11
N SER A 32 11.99 12.05 -9.81
CA SER A 32 11.86 13.04 -8.74
C SER A 32 10.43 13.62 -8.57
N TYR A 33 9.41 12.97 -9.11
CA TYR A 33 8.01 13.35 -8.91
C TYR A 33 7.46 12.75 -7.62
N LEU A 34 8.04 13.16 -6.50
CA LEU A 34 7.76 12.58 -5.18
C LEU A 34 6.28 12.71 -4.78
N SER A 35 5.64 13.86 -5.05
CA SER A 35 4.21 14.07 -4.78
C SER A 35 3.33 13.05 -5.52
N GLN A 36 3.63 12.81 -6.80
CA GLN A 36 2.86 11.89 -7.64
C GLN A 36 3.10 10.43 -7.25
N ALA A 37 4.34 10.09 -6.85
CA ALA A 37 4.66 8.77 -6.29
C ALA A 37 3.89 8.50 -4.99
N ILE A 38 3.90 9.48 -4.08
CA ILE A 38 3.19 9.40 -2.80
C ILE A 38 1.68 9.23 -3.02
N GLU A 39 1.06 10.01 -3.91
CA GLU A 39 -0.37 9.89 -4.22
C GLU A 39 -0.70 8.50 -4.79
N THR A 40 0.13 7.99 -5.69
CA THR A 40 -0.03 6.66 -6.29
C THR A 40 0.04 5.55 -5.25
N TYR A 41 0.99 5.64 -4.31
CA TYR A 41 1.13 4.68 -3.22
C TYR A 41 -0.02 4.74 -2.23
N GLN A 42 -0.51 5.94 -1.89
CA GLN A 42 -1.71 6.09 -1.06
C GLN A 42 -2.94 5.46 -1.74
N TYR A 43 -3.13 5.70 -3.04
CA TYR A 43 -4.22 5.08 -3.79
C TYR A 43 -4.13 3.56 -3.77
N LEU A 44 -2.93 3.01 -3.95
CA LEU A 44 -2.71 1.57 -3.91
C LEU A 44 -3.00 0.97 -2.53
N LEU A 45 -2.62 1.65 -1.45
CA LEU A 45 -2.93 1.23 -0.08
C LEU A 45 -4.41 1.33 0.25
N ASN A 46 -5.09 2.35 -0.24
CA ASN A 46 -6.52 2.54 0.01
C ASN A 46 -7.35 1.44 -0.69
N GLN A 47 -6.94 1.04 -1.88
CA GLN A 47 -7.65 0.02 -2.66
C GLN A 47 -7.20 -1.41 -2.33
N TYR A 48 -5.92 -1.59 -2.00
CA TYR A 48 -5.29 -2.91 -1.86
C TYR A 48 -4.32 -2.97 -0.66
N PRO A 49 -4.80 -2.72 0.58
CA PRO A 49 -3.93 -2.62 1.75
C PRO A 49 -3.23 -3.95 2.09
N ASP A 50 -3.87 -5.09 1.81
CA ASP A 50 -3.38 -6.41 2.22
C ASP A 50 -2.53 -7.14 1.16
N SER A 51 -2.45 -6.58 -0.06
CA SER A 51 -1.68 -7.20 -1.15
C SER A 51 -0.17 -7.00 -0.98
N GLU A 52 0.62 -7.84 -1.64
CA GLU A 52 2.08 -7.73 -1.61
C GLU A 52 2.55 -6.37 -2.14
N GLU A 53 1.94 -5.90 -3.23
CA GLU A 53 2.18 -4.57 -3.77
C GLU A 53 1.79 -3.48 -2.77
N GLY A 54 0.69 -3.66 -2.03
CA GLY A 54 0.27 -2.81 -0.93
C GLY A 54 1.37 -2.67 0.12
N ARG A 55 1.89 -3.78 0.61
CA ARG A 55 2.98 -3.80 1.60
C ARG A 55 4.23 -3.09 1.06
N ARG A 56 4.59 -3.31 -0.21
CA ARG A 56 5.73 -2.64 -0.87
C ARG A 56 5.51 -1.14 -1.01
N ALA A 57 4.32 -0.69 -1.41
CA ALA A 57 3.97 0.72 -1.49
C ALA A 57 3.99 1.40 -0.12
N LYS A 58 3.55 0.71 0.95
CA LYS A 58 3.64 1.23 2.33
C LYS A 58 5.08 1.46 2.76
N LEU A 59 5.97 0.51 2.44
CA LEU A 59 7.40 0.64 2.74
C LEU A 59 7.99 1.83 1.98
N ARG A 60 7.75 1.93 0.67
CA ARG A 60 8.24 3.03 -0.16
C ARG A 60 7.71 4.38 0.29
N LEU A 61 6.41 4.50 0.56
CA LEU A 61 5.81 5.73 1.04
C LEU A 61 6.40 6.17 2.39
N ARG A 62 6.70 5.22 3.28
CA ARG A 62 7.38 5.50 4.54
C ARG A 62 8.83 5.95 4.33
N GLU A 63 9.56 5.37 3.38
CA GLU A 63 10.91 5.82 2.99
C GLU A 63 10.88 7.24 2.41
N LEU A 64 9.95 7.53 1.49
CA LEU A 64 9.76 8.85 0.89
C LEU A 64 9.33 9.92 1.89
N GLY A 65 8.41 9.58 2.79
CA GLY A 65 7.97 10.43 3.88
C GLY A 65 9.10 10.70 4.88
N SER A 66 9.92 9.69 5.19
CA SER A 66 11.09 9.85 6.07
C SER A 66 12.21 10.66 5.41
N ALA A 67 12.36 10.57 4.08
CA ALA A 67 13.30 11.39 3.33
C ALA A 67 12.88 12.87 3.27
N SER A 68 11.56 13.13 3.29
CA SER A 68 10.99 14.48 3.26
C SER A 68 10.80 15.07 4.66
N GLN A 69 10.66 14.22 5.68
CA GLN A 69 10.45 14.62 7.06
C GLN A 69 11.33 13.80 8.00
N GLY A 70 12.26 14.48 8.68
CA GLY A 70 12.82 14.03 9.95
C GLY A 70 11.78 13.99 11.09
N GLN A 71 10.55 13.54 10.82
CA GLN A 71 9.45 13.56 11.77
C GLN A 71 8.75 12.19 11.81
N ARG A 72 9.23 11.41 12.79
CA ARG A 72 8.52 10.46 13.64
C ARG A 72 7.59 9.45 12.94
N PRO A 73 7.95 8.15 12.93
CA PRO A 73 7.01 7.12 12.54
C PRO A 73 5.88 7.07 13.57
N GLU A 74 4.67 7.51 13.19
CA GLU A 74 3.45 7.11 13.89
C GLU A 74 3.24 5.62 13.65
N THR A 75 3.92 4.85 14.50
CA THR A 75 3.51 3.56 15.07
C THR A 75 2.24 2.98 14.44
N TYR A 76 2.44 2.20 13.39
CA TYR A 76 1.48 1.20 12.98
C TYR A 76 1.56 0.04 13.99
N GLY A 77 0.79 0.15 15.07
CA GLY A 77 0.58 -0.93 16.02
C GLY A 77 0.92 -0.58 17.46
N GLN A 78 0.08 0.22 18.11
CA GLN A 78 -0.23 0.05 19.54
C GLN A 78 -1.54 0.79 19.85
N SER A 79 -2.66 0.11 19.66
CA SER A 79 -3.94 0.53 20.23
C SER A 79 -4.70 -0.71 20.67
N GLY A 80 -4.76 -0.89 22.00
CA GLY A 80 -5.99 -1.32 22.66
C GLY A 80 -6.19 -2.81 22.90
N LEU A 81 -5.31 -3.47 23.66
CA LEU A 81 -5.71 -4.62 24.49
C LEU A 81 -5.22 -4.44 25.94
N GLN A 82 -5.52 -3.29 26.55
CA GLN A 82 -5.63 -3.24 28.02
C GLN A 82 -7.10 -3.48 28.35
N GLY A 83 -7.49 -4.76 28.31
CA GLY A 83 -8.77 -5.22 28.80
C GLY A 83 -8.90 -4.87 30.28
N ASN A 84 -9.80 -3.95 30.55
CA ASN A 84 -10.28 -3.58 31.86
C ASN A 84 -10.77 -4.84 32.62
N ARG A 85 -9.97 -5.36 33.55
CA ARG A 85 -10.45 -6.16 34.68
C ARG A 85 -10.03 -5.45 35.96
N ARG A 86 -10.77 -4.39 36.29
CA ARG A 86 -10.88 -3.92 37.67
C ARG A 86 -11.89 -4.82 38.39
N SER A 87 -11.38 -5.41 39.47
CA SER A 87 -12.04 -5.81 40.72
C SER A 87 -13.18 -6.83 40.64
#